data_AF-A0A7V5S620-F1
#
_entry.id   AF-A0A7V5S620-F1
#
_cell.length_a   1.000
_cell.length_b   1.000
_cell.length_c   1.000
_cell.angle_alpha   90.00
_cell.angle_beta   90.00
_cell.angle_gamma   90.00
#
_symmetry.space_group_name_H-M   'P 1'
#
loop_
_entity.id
_entity.type
_entity.pdbx_description
1 polymer ?
#
loop_
_entity_poly.entity_id
_entity_poly.type
_entity_poly.pdbx_seq_one_letter_code
_entity_poly.pdbx_strand_id
1 'polypeptide(L)'
;MTPMIAPYGSWKSPITADIITRGAVRLMQVVLDGEDIYWLESRPAEAGRYVIVKRSPDGTVSDITPAPFYARTTVHEYGGGDFCVHNGTVYFSNFKDQRLYVQKPGAAPQPITPEKALRYADAVIDARRNRLICVREDHTVAGREAVNTIVSVKLDGDPDGGTVLVSGND
;
A
#
# COMPACT_ATOMS: atom_id res chain seq x y z
N MET A 1 33.70 -3.49 -34.07
CA MET A 1 34.47 -2.51 -33.29
C MET A 1 35.47 -3.26 -32.43
N THR A 2 36.73 -2.83 -32.40
CA THR A 2 37.76 -3.39 -31.52
C THR A 2 37.60 -2.79 -30.12
N PRO A 3 37.78 -3.57 -29.04
CA PRO A 3 37.73 -3.04 -27.67
C PRO A 3 38.81 -1.97 -27.47
N MET A 4 38.48 -0.84 -26.84
CA MET A 4 39.45 0.18 -26.43
C MET A 4 39.92 -0.09 -25.00
N ILE A 5 41.23 -0.09 -24.78
CA ILE A 5 41.83 -0.11 -23.44
C ILE A 5 41.75 1.31 -22.86
N ALA A 6 41.24 1.43 -21.64
CA ALA A 6 41.15 2.70 -20.91
C ALA A 6 41.25 2.45 -19.39
N PRO A 7 41.74 3.44 -18.60
CA PRO A 7 41.81 3.33 -17.14
C PRO A 7 40.49 2.95 -16.48
N TYR A 8 40.53 2.22 -15.37
CA TYR A 8 39.35 1.90 -14.59
C TYR A 8 38.56 3.17 -14.22
N GLY A 9 37.24 3.15 -14.44
CA GLY A 9 36.34 4.29 -14.20
C GLY A 9 36.22 5.31 -15.34
N SER A 10 37.00 5.16 -16.43
CA SER A 10 36.98 6.11 -17.58
C SER A 10 36.30 5.56 -18.83
N TRP A 11 35.73 4.35 -18.75
CA TRP A 11 34.98 3.76 -19.85
C TRP A 11 33.74 4.60 -20.14
N LYS A 12 33.55 4.99 -21.39
CA LYS A 12 32.34 5.68 -21.82
C LYS A 12 31.15 4.74 -21.64
N SER A 13 30.33 5.02 -20.64
CA SER A 13 29.09 4.30 -20.38
C SER A 13 27.93 4.97 -21.12
N PRO A 14 27.09 4.21 -21.84
CA PRO A 14 25.81 4.74 -22.34
C PRO A 14 24.78 4.94 -21.21
N ILE A 15 25.03 4.40 -20.01
CA ILE A 15 24.19 4.59 -18.82
C ILE A 15 24.60 5.91 -18.16
N THR A 16 23.75 6.94 -18.32
CA THR A 16 23.94 8.27 -17.72
C THR A 16 23.30 8.36 -16.33
N ALA A 17 23.67 9.36 -15.54
CA ALA A 17 23.00 9.66 -14.28
C ALA A 17 21.49 9.91 -14.49
N ASP A 18 21.12 10.62 -15.57
CA ASP A 18 19.73 10.84 -15.97
C ASP A 18 18.96 9.52 -16.11
N ILE A 19 19.51 8.53 -16.86
CA ILE A 19 18.89 7.21 -17.05
C ILE A 19 18.64 6.51 -15.70
N ILE A 20 19.55 6.64 -14.74
CA ILE A 20 19.39 6.07 -13.39
C ILE A 20 18.34 6.83 -12.58
N THR A 21 18.26 8.16 -12.74
CA THR A 21 17.34 9.02 -11.98
C THR A 21 15.93 9.13 -12.57
N ARG A 22 15.69 8.65 -13.80
CA ARG A 22 14.36 8.65 -14.44
C ARG A 22 13.27 7.89 -13.68
N GLY A 23 13.62 7.24 -12.57
CA GLY A 23 12.71 6.58 -11.68
C GLY A 23 12.30 5.24 -12.26
N ALA A 24 12.78 4.16 -11.67
CA ALA A 24 12.30 2.83 -12.02
C ALA A 24 10.88 2.64 -11.46
N VAL A 25 9.96 2.23 -12.32
CA VAL A 25 8.67 1.68 -11.88
C VAL A 25 8.95 0.38 -11.15
N ARG A 26 8.40 0.26 -9.93
CA ARG A 26 8.45 -0.94 -9.11
C ARG A 26 7.05 -1.52 -9.01
N LEU A 27 6.94 -2.81 -9.30
CA LEU A 27 5.73 -3.61 -9.11
C LEU A 27 5.88 -4.39 -7.81
N MET A 28 4.89 -4.28 -6.93
CA MET A 28 4.90 -4.88 -5.60
C MET A 28 3.50 -5.41 -5.27
N GLN A 29 3.40 -6.30 -4.28
CA GLN A 29 2.15 -6.79 -3.69
C GLN A 29 1.06 -7.11 -4.73
N VAL A 30 1.19 -8.27 -5.38
CA VAL A 30 0.16 -8.76 -6.30
C VAL A 30 -0.98 -9.39 -5.50
N VAL A 31 -2.22 -9.02 -5.82
CA VAL A 31 -3.45 -9.55 -5.22
C VAL A 31 -4.41 -9.97 -6.34
N LEU A 32 -5.09 -11.09 -6.16
CA LEU A 32 -6.10 -11.60 -7.09
C LEU A 32 -7.49 -11.43 -6.49
N ASP A 33 -8.45 -11.00 -7.32
CA ASP A 33 -9.87 -10.98 -6.96
C ASP A 33 -10.69 -11.48 -8.17
N GLY A 34 -11.13 -12.73 -8.09
CA GLY A 34 -11.65 -13.44 -9.27
C GLY A 34 -10.58 -13.58 -10.35
N GLU A 35 -10.89 -13.12 -11.57
CA GLU A 35 -9.95 -13.12 -12.71
C GLU A 35 -9.19 -11.79 -12.86
N ASP A 36 -9.51 -10.78 -12.03
CA ASP A 36 -8.82 -9.50 -12.03
C ASP A 36 -7.52 -9.60 -11.22
N ILE A 37 -6.47 -8.94 -11.73
CA ILE A 37 -5.15 -8.87 -11.08
C ILE A 37 -4.91 -7.45 -10.60
N TYR A 38 -4.51 -7.30 -9.34
CA TYR A 38 -4.17 -6.02 -8.73
C TYR A 38 -2.70 -6.01 -8.29
N TRP A 39 -2.02 -4.86 -8.38
CA TRP A 39 -0.68 -4.68 -7.84
C TRP A 39 -0.44 -3.25 -7.38
N LEU A 40 0.56 -3.04 -6.54
CA LEU A 40 1.11 -1.71 -6.28
C LEU A 40 2.16 -1.37 -7.33
N GLU A 41 2.03 -0.18 -7.89
CA GLU A 41 2.99 0.38 -8.83
C GLU A 41 3.51 1.72 -8.33
N SER A 42 4.84 1.88 -8.31
CA SER A 42 5.43 3.19 -7.99
C SER A 42 5.23 4.19 -9.12
N ARG A 43 4.99 5.45 -8.76
CA ARG A 43 4.92 6.60 -9.66
C ARG A 43 6.03 7.59 -9.29
N PRO A 44 7.28 7.40 -9.76
CA PRO A 44 8.38 8.32 -9.45
C PRO A 44 8.08 9.78 -9.83
N ALA A 45 7.37 9.99 -10.95
CA ALA A 45 6.95 11.32 -11.41
C ALA A 45 5.84 11.97 -10.57
N GLU A 46 5.18 11.21 -9.69
CA GLU A 46 4.08 11.68 -8.84
C GLU A 46 4.50 11.67 -7.36
N ALA A 47 5.61 12.34 -7.06
CA ALA A 47 6.21 12.38 -5.72
C ALA A 47 6.50 10.98 -5.13
N GLY A 48 6.76 10.00 -5.99
CA GLY A 48 7.05 8.63 -5.59
C GLY A 48 5.85 7.87 -5.03
N ARG A 49 4.61 8.28 -5.33
CA ARG A 49 3.42 7.62 -4.78
C ARG A 49 3.21 6.21 -5.28
N TYR A 50 2.62 5.38 -4.42
CA TYR A 50 2.22 4.01 -4.77
C TYR A 50 0.75 4.02 -5.15
N VAL A 51 0.45 3.38 -6.28
CA VAL A 51 -0.87 3.31 -6.89
C VAL A 51 -1.28 1.86 -6.98
N ILE A 52 -2.49 1.56 -6.55
CA ILE A 52 -3.08 0.26 -6.81
C ILE A 52 -3.55 0.29 -8.26
N VAL A 53 -3.02 -0.62 -9.07
CA VAL A 53 -3.36 -0.78 -10.48
C VAL A 53 -4.13 -2.08 -10.64
N LYS A 54 -5.12 -2.08 -11.53
CA LYS A 54 -5.93 -3.25 -11.89
C LYS A 54 -5.66 -3.64 -13.33
N ARG A 55 -5.55 -4.93 -13.61
CA ARG A 55 -5.64 -5.53 -14.94
C ARG A 55 -6.82 -6.48 -15.00
N SER A 56 -7.73 -6.24 -15.94
CA SER A 56 -8.88 -7.11 -16.20
C SER A 56 -8.58 -8.24 -17.19
N PRO A 57 -9.45 -9.27 -17.28
CA PRO A 57 -9.21 -10.44 -18.15
C PRO A 57 -9.05 -10.10 -19.63
N ASP A 58 -9.72 -9.04 -20.09
CA ASP A 58 -9.62 -8.48 -21.43
C ASP A 58 -8.26 -7.78 -21.71
N GLY A 59 -7.41 -7.65 -20.69
CA GLY A 59 -6.12 -7.00 -20.75
C GLY A 59 -6.14 -5.50 -20.45
N THR A 60 -7.31 -4.91 -20.18
CA THR A 60 -7.44 -3.50 -19.80
C THR A 60 -6.70 -3.24 -18.49
N VAL A 61 -5.87 -2.20 -18.46
CA VAL A 61 -5.11 -1.76 -17.27
C VAL A 61 -5.60 -0.38 -16.84
N SER A 62 -5.91 -0.22 -15.55
CA SER A 62 -6.42 1.04 -14.99
C SER A 62 -5.87 1.33 -13.59
N ASP A 63 -5.54 2.58 -13.32
CA ASP A 63 -5.22 3.05 -11.97
C ASP A 63 -6.49 3.08 -11.10
N ILE A 64 -6.43 2.44 -9.94
CA ILE A 64 -7.51 2.45 -8.96
C ILE A 64 -7.34 3.63 -7.99
N THR A 65 -6.13 3.84 -7.45
CA THR A 65 -5.89 4.89 -6.45
C THR A 65 -5.68 6.27 -7.09
N PRO A 66 -6.64 7.22 -6.99
CA PRO A 66 -6.50 8.54 -7.59
C PRO A 66 -5.55 9.43 -6.77
N ALA A 67 -4.93 10.43 -7.40
CA ALA A 67 -4.24 11.48 -6.66
C ALA A 67 -5.24 12.27 -5.77
N PRO A 68 -4.84 12.72 -4.56
CA PRO A 68 -3.50 12.65 -3.98
C PRO A 68 -3.26 11.39 -3.11
N PHE A 69 -4.10 10.35 -3.21
CA PHE A 69 -3.96 9.16 -2.38
C PHE A 69 -2.71 8.35 -2.74
N TYR A 70 -2.10 7.78 -1.70
CA TYR A 70 -0.84 7.07 -1.75
C TYR A 70 -1.06 5.76 -0.99
N ALA A 71 -1.15 4.63 -1.68
CA ALA A 71 -1.45 3.33 -1.07
C ALA A 71 -0.17 2.73 -0.45
N ARG A 72 0.09 3.07 0.81
CA ARG A 72 1.25 2.59 1.58
C ARG A 72 1.04 2.76 3.08
N THR A 73 1.35 1.71 3.82
CA THR A 73 1.48 1.75 5.28
C THR A 73 2.93 1.96 5.71
N THR A 74 3.12 2.41 6.95
CA THR A 74 4.42 2.45 7.64
C THR A 74 4.42 1.60 8.91
N VAL A 75 3.56 0.59 9.00
CA VAL A 75 3.69 -0.44 10.05
C VAL A 75 5.10 -1.05 9.99
N HIS A 76 5.71 -1.21 11.16
CA HIS A 76 7.10 -1.59 11.37
C HIS A 76 8.11 -0.69 10.64
N GLU A 77 7.76 0.56 10.32
CA GLU A 77 8.54 1.57 9.59
C GLU A 77 8.92 1.20 8.13
N TYR A 78 8.88 -0.08 7.76
CA TYR A 78 9.10 -0.55 6.40
C TYR A 78 7.83 -0.48 5.54
N GLY A 79 6.67 -0.80 6.12
CA GLY A 79 5.41 -1.00 5.41
C GLY A 79 5.26 -2.41 4.83
N GLY A 80 4.26 -2.58 3.96
CA GLY A 80 3.87 -3.87 3.37
C GLY A 80 2.48 -4.32 3.83
N GLY A 81 1.81 -5.16 3.03
CA GLY A 81 0.40 -5.48 3.26
C GLY A 81 -0.47 -4.24 3.10
N ASP A 82 -0.15 -3.39 2.12
CA ASP A 82 -0.69 -2.03 2.00
C ASP A 82 -2.16 -2.00 1.58
N PHE A 83 -2.64 -3.05 0.92
CA PHE A 83 -4.02 -3.19 0.49
C PHE A 83 -4.52 -4.64 0.42
N CYS A 84 -5.84 -4.81 0.44
CA CYS A 84 -6.52 -6.03 0.02
C CYS A 84 -7.72 -5.69 -0.87
N VAL A 85 -8.25 -6.67 -1.57
CA VAL A 85 -9.38 -6.51 -2.49
C VAL A 85 -10.43 -7.57 -2.19
N HIS A 86 -11.69 -7.20 -2.30
CA HIS A 86 -12.80 -8.14 -2.28
C HIS A 86 -13.94 -7.66 -3.17
N ASN A 87 -14.30 -8.45 -4.17
CA ASN A 87 -15.38 -8.15 -5.13
C ASN A 87 -15.25 -6.73 -5.73
N GLY A 88 -14.04 -6.41 -6.20
CA GLY A 88 -13.67 -5.13 -6.80
C GLY A 88 -13.56 -3.97 -5.81
N THR A 89 -13.88 -4.15 -4.53
CA THR A 89 -13.70 -3.14 -3.49
C THR A 89 -12.31 -3.25 -2.92
N VAL A 90 -11.57 -2.14 -2.97
CA VAL A 90 -10.19 -2.05 -2.47
C VAL A 90 -10.20 -1.45 -1.07
N TYR A 91 -9.46 -2.07 -0.16
CA TYR A 91 -9.18 -1.53 1.17
C TYR A 91 -7.68 -1.30 1.28
N PHE A 92 -7.25 -0.08 1.62
CA PHE A 92 -5.83 0.25 1.63
C PHE A 92 -5.48 1.24 2.74
N SER A 93 -4.22 1.19 3.19
CA SER A 93 -3.66 2.19 4.09
C SER A 93 -3.17 3.40 3.29
N ASN A 94 -3.70 4.58 3.60
CA ASN A 94 -3.28 5.80 2.93
C ASN A 94 -2.07 6.42 3.63
N PHE A 95 -0.98 6.65 2.90
CA PHE A 95 0.30 7.04 3.48
C PHE A 95 0.24 8.35 4.27
N LYS A 96 -0.56 9.31 3.79
CA LYS A 96 -0.63 10.66 4.36
C LYS A 96 -1.10 10.68 5.81
N ASP A 97 -2.04 9.81 6.17
CA ASP A 97 -2.71 9.81 7.47
C ASP A 97 -2.72 8.43 8.16
N GLN A 98 -2.17 7.40 7.51
CA GLN A 98 -2.09 6.01 7.96
C GLN A 98 -3.46 5.36 8.27
N ARG A 99 -4.56 5.98 7.85
CA ARG A 99 -5.91 5.43 8.02
C ARG A 99 -6.18 4.36 6.97
N LEU A 100 -7.06 3.42 7.31
CA LEU A 100 -7.64 2.51 6.31
C LEU A 100 -8.71 3.26 5.53
N TYR A 101 -8.65 3.12 4.22
CA TYR A 101 -9.63 3.63 3.27
C TYR A 101 -10.32 2.47 2.57
N VAL A 102 -11.59 2.65 2.25
CA VAL A 102 -12.34 1.83 1.31
C VAL A 102 -12.53 2.58 0.01
N GLN A 103 -12.33 1.89 -1.11
CA GLN A 103 -12.59 2.40 -2.44
C GLN A 103 -13.41 1.38 -3.23
N LYS A 104 -14.70 1.71 -3.42
CA LYS A 104 -15.61 0.94 -4.26
C LYS A 104 -15.35 1.25 -5.75
N PRO A 105 -15.69 0.34 -6.67
CA PRO A 105 -15.57 0.60 -8.11
C PRO A 105 -16.23 1.92 -8.52
N GLY A 106 -15.47 2.79 -9.19
CA GLY A 106 -15.95 4.09 -9.67
C GLY A 106 -16.20 5.16 -8.59
N ALA A 107 -15.90 4.88 -7.32
CA ALA A 107 -16.07 5.82 -6.21
C ALA A 107 -14.73 6.39 -5.72
N ALA A 108 -14.78 7.58 -5.10
CA ALA A 108 -13.64 8.16 -4.41
C ALA A 108 -13.33 7.40 -3.10
N PRO A 109 -12.05 7.25 -2.71
CA PRO A 109 -11.67 6.64 -1.43
C PRO A 109 -12.31 7.33 -0.22
N GLN A 110 -12.81 6.56 0.74
CA GLN A 110 -13.37 7.05 2.00
C GLN A 110 -12.67 6.39 3.20
N PRO A 111 -12.31 7.13 4.25
CA PRO A 111 -11.68 6.54 5.42
C PRO A 111 -12.69 5.71 6.22
N ILE A 112 -12.26 4.55 6.71
CA ILE A 112 -13.06 3.67 7.58
C ILE A 112 -12.53 3.59 9.02
N THR A 113 -11.36 4.17 9.31
CA THR A 113 -10.79 4.28 10.67
C THR A 113 -10.68 5.74 11.10
N PRO A 114 -10.58 6.07 12.40
CA PRO A 114 -10.51 7.45 12.87
C PRO A 114 -9.16 8.10 12.55
N GLU A 115 -9.11 9.42 12.58
CA GLU A 115 -7.85 10.18 12.54
C GLU A 115 -7.17 10.14 13.92
N LYS A 116 -6.50 9.03 14.20
CA LYS A 116 -5.68 8.79 15.39
C LYS A 116 -4.29 8.34 14.95
N ALA A 117 -3.32 8.39 15.85
CA ALA A 117 -1.98 7.84 15.62
C ALA A 117 -2.00 6.30 15.64
N LEU A 118 -2.77 5.71 14.73
CA LEU A 118 -2.90 4.28 14.49
C LEU A 118 -2.42 3.99 13.06
N ARG A 119 -1.76 2.85 12.86
CA ARG A 119 -1.35 2.39 11.54
C ARG A 119 -1.86 0.99 11.30
N TYR A 120 -2.18 0.65 10.06
CA TYR A 120 -2.80 -0.61 9.71
C TYR A 120 -2.07 -1.28 8.55
N ALA A 121 -1.97 -2.60 8.57
CA ALA A 121 -1.32 -3.38 7.53
C ALA A 121 -1.88 -4.81 7.46
N ASP A 122 -1.58 -5.49 6.37
CA ASP A 122 -1.82 -6.93 6.18
C ASP A 122 -3.28 -7.34 6.47
N ALA A 123 -4.20 -6.62 5.83
CA ALA A 123 -5.61 -6.81 6.02
C ALA A 123 -6.14 -8.02 5.23
N VAL A 124 -6.96 -8.83 5.88
CA VAL A 124 -7.74 -9.91 5.25
C VAL A 124 -9.24 -9.69 5.50
N ILE A 125 -10.06 -10.09 4.53
CA ILE A 125 -11.50 -9.88 4.56
C ILE A 125 -12.20 -11.06 5.26
N ASP A 126 -12.95 -10.79 6.33
CA ASP A 126 -13.92 -11.71 6.93
C ASP A 126 -15.33 -11.29 6.49
N ALA A 127 -15.68 -11.62 5.25
CA ALA A 127 -16.95 -11.24 4.62
C ALA A 127 -18.16 -11.72 5.41
N ARG A 128 -18.06 -12.90 6.06
CA ARG A 128 -19.15 -13.47 6.89
C ARG A 128 -19.51 -12.58 8.07
N ARG A 129 -18.54 -11.80 8.59
CA ARG A 129 -18.74 -10.91 9.74
C ARG A 129 -18.63 -9.42 9.38
N ASN A 130 -18.60 -9.09 8.08
CA ASN A 130 -18.50 -7.72 7.58
C ASN A 130 -17.35 -6.92 8.22
N ARG A 131 -16.15 -7.51 8.26
CA ARG A 131 -14.97 -6.89 8.88
C ARG A 131 -13.67 -7.23 8.16
N LEU A 132 -12.66 -6.37 8.32
CA LEU A 132 -11.26 -6.69 8.12
C LEU A 132 -10.70 -7.32 9.40
N ILE A 133 -9.74 -8.22 9.25
CA ILE A 133 -8.77 -8.57 10.28
C ILE A 133 -7.43 -8.06 9.80
N CYS A 134 -6.73 -7.27 10.60
CA CYS A 134 -5.46 -6.67 10.18
C CYS A 134 -4.51 -6.45 11.37
N VAL A 135 -3.24 -6.23 11.04
CA VAL A 135 -2.26 -5.71 11.99
C VAL A 135 -2.57 -4.23 12.23
N ARG A 136 -2.52 -3.82 13.50
CA ARG A 136 -2.58 -2.42 13.92
C ARG A 136 -1.45 -2.09 14.89
N GLU A 137 -0.73 -1.01 14.60
CA GLU A 137 0.16 -0.35 15.54
C GLU A 137 -0.54 0.83 16.21
N ASP A 138 -0.42 0.93 17.53
CA ASP A 138 -0.88 2.08 18.31
C ASP A 138 0.29 2.96 18.75
N HIS A 139 0.34 4.17 18.16
CA HIS A 139 1.31 5.23 18.41
C HIS A 139 0.71 6.41 19.21
N THR A 140 -0.46 6.26 19.85
CA THR A 140 -1.13 7.40 20.53
C THR A 140 -0.38 7.90 21.77
N VAL A 141 0.58 7.12 22.28
CA VAL A 141 1.44 7.50 23.41
C VAL A 141 2.83 7.86 22.89
N ALA A 142 3.12 9.15 22.80
CA ALA A 142 4.41 9.64 22.31
C ALA A 142 5.59 9.13 23.16
N GLY A 143 6.68 8.73 22.51
CA GLY A 143 7.90 8.25 23.16
C GLY A 143 7.82 6.81 23.70
N ARG A 144 6.66 6.15 23.57
CA ARG A 144 6.52 4.71 23.82
C ARG A 144 6.70 3.97 22.50
N GLU A 145 7.23 2.76 22.58
CA GLU A 145 7.15 1.80 21.48
C GLU A 145 5.68 1.57 21.08
N ALA A 146 5.47 1.38 19.78
CA ALA A 146 4.14 1.15 19.24
C ALA A 146 3.59 -0.19 19.74
N VAL A 147 2.34 -0.20 20.16
CA VAL A 147 1.69 -1.46 20.60
C VAL A 147 1.12 -2.17 19.38
N ASN A 148 1.66 -3.34 19.07
CA ASN A 148 1.22 -4.19 17.98
C ASN A 148 0.03 -5.06 18.40
N THR A 149 -1.04 -5.04 17.60
CA THR A 149 -2.26 -5.82 17.85
C THR A 149 -2.81 -6.41 16.57
N ILE A 150 -3.47 -7.56 16.67
CA ILE A 150 -4.40 -7.99 15.62
C ILE A 150 -5.77 -7.43 15.98
N VAL A 151 -6.38 -6.71 15.05
CA VAL A 151 -7.69 -6.07 15.27
C VAL A 151 -8.71 -6.51 14.25
N SER A 152 -9.98 -6.44 14.62
CA SER A 152 -11.08 -6.42 13.65
C SER A 152 -11.57 -5.01 13.40
N VAL A 153 -11.67 -4.60 12.14
CA VAL A 153 -12.16 -3.28 11.71
C VAL A 153 -13.43 -3.47 10.88
N LYS A 154 -14.52 -2.77 11.19
CA LYS A 154 -15.77 -2.85 10.41
C LYS A 154 -15.59 -2.28 8.99
N LEU A 155 -16.19 -2.93 7.98
CA LEU A 155 -16.05 -2.51 6.57
C LEU A 155 -16.78 -1.20 6.22
N ASP A 156 -17.80 -0.85 6.99
CA ASP A 156 -18.65 0.33 6.85
C ASP A 156 -18.23 1.52 7.72
N GLY A 157 -17.12 1.38 8.45
CA GLY A 157 -16.58 2.41 9.33
C GLY A 157 -16.49 1.95 10.78
N ASP A 158 -15.33 2.17 11.38
CA ASP A 158 -14.99 1.79 12.73
C ASP A 158 -14.37 3.00 13.46
N PRO A 159 -15.19 3.85 14.11
CA PRO A 159 -14.71 5.10 14.72
C PRO A 159 -13.77 4.86 15.91
N ASP A 160 -13.75 3.65 16.45
CA ASP A 160 -12.84 3.26 17.54
C ASP A 160 -11.48 2.81 17.01
N GLY A 161 -11.35 2.59 15.69
CA GLY A 161 -10.12 2.14 15.05
C GLY A 161 -9.87 0.65 15.20
N GLY A 162 -10.95 -0.13 15.36
CA GLY A 162 -10.93 -1.59 15.44
C GLY A 162 -10.94 -2.14 16.86
N THR A 163 -11.53 -3.32 17.00
CA THR A 163 -11.55 -4.11 18.25
C THR A 163 -10.33 -5.03 18.30
N VAL A 164 -9.58 -5.02 19.40
CA VAL A 164 -8.43 -5.92 19.58
C VAL A 164 -8.90 -7.37 19.71
N LEU A 165 -8.32 -8.23 18.89
CA LEU A 165 -8.50 -9.69 18.93
C LEU A 165 -7.35 -10.37 19.66
N VAL A 166 -6.12 -9.89 19.45
CA VAL A 166 -4.89 -10.43 20.04
C VAL A 166 -3.92 -9.29 20.36
N SER A 167 -3.24 -9.38 21.51
CA SER A 167 -2.18 -8.48 21.99
C SER A 167 -1.15 -9.27 22.80
N GLY A 168 0.09 -8.75 22.93
CA GLY A 168 1.07 -9.25 23.92
C GLY A 168 1.86 -10.50 23.50
N ASN A 169 2.17 -10.66 22.21
CA ASN A 169 3.02 -11.74 21.66
C ASN A 169 4.28 -11.19 20.98
N ASP A 170 4.77 -10.06 21.51
CA ASP A 170 5.98 -9.33 21.17
C ASP A 170 7.22 -9.90 21.88
#